data_AF-A0A348TXP6-F1
#
_entry.id   AF-A0A348TXP6-F1
#
_cell.length_a   1.000
_cell.length_b   1.000
_cell.length_c   1.000
_cell.angle_alpha   90.00
_cell.angle_beta   90.00
_cell.angle_gamma   90.00
#
_symmetry.space_group_name_H-M   'P 1'
#
loop_
_entity.id
_entity.type
_entity.pdbx_description
1 polymer ?
#
loop_
_entity_poly.entity_id
_entity_poly.type
_entity_poly.pdbx_seq_one_letter_code
_entity_poly.pdbx_strand_id
1 'polypeptide(L)'
;MKKVIALLALSTLFAACEDPIPVVDPTALDNRNIYIRAYKYFDGAIIDRNTVYEINGDLIKFDHIYVTLSGARFVSYDDQDTTYTESDLTMIDLIGTSEVKLANLPAGNYNGSLEYTLGLDSLRAFTAPDQLDASNPLSKGLVWNGSDIGHSFFQIEGRIFNPADTVFTTPEATFNWRFATPDLALMKSEKRNF
;
A
#
# COMPACT_ATOMS: atom_id res chain seq x y z
N MET A 1 42.90 -46.22 -40.56
CA MET A 1 41.79 -45.24 -40.73
C MET A 1 40.64 -45.45 -39.74
N LYS A 2 40.91 -45.77 -38.45
CA LYS A 2 39.87 -45.92 -37.41
C LYS A 2 40.01 -44.95 -36.23
N LYS A 3 41.12 -44.18 -36.18
CA LYS A 3 41.39 -43.22 -35.08
C LYS A 3 41.03 -41.76 -35.41
N VAL A 4 40.73 -41.46 -36.68
CA VAL A 4 40.37 -40.09 -37.12
C VAL A 4 38.87 -39.82 -36.93
N ILE A 5 38.03 -40.85 -37.01
CA ILE A 5 36.56 -40.73 -36.86
C ILE A 5 36.17 -40.43 -35.40
N ALA A 6 36.96 -40.88 -34.43
CA ALA A 6 36.70 -40.62 -33.01
C ALA A 6 36.94 -39.16 -32.60
N LEU A 7 37.76 -38.40 -33.35
CA LEU A 7 38.05 -37.00 -33.05
C LEU A 7 36.96 -36.03 -33.58
N LEU A 8 36.29 -36.39 -34.68
CA LEU A 8 35.16 -35.61 -35.21
C LEU A 8 33.87 -35.78 -34.41
N ALA A 9 33.73 -36.87 -33.64
CA ALA A 9 32.57 -37.08 -32.78
C ALA A 9 32.63 -36.29 -31.45
N LEU A 10 33.79 -35.71 -31.12
CA LEU A 10 33.98 -34.95 -29.87
C LEU A 10 33.75 -33.44 -30.04
N SER A 11 33.70 -32.93 -31.28
CA SER A 11 33.50 -31.49 -31.56
C SER A 11 32.03 -31.06 -31.54
N THR A 12 31.07 -31.97 -31.39
CA THR A 12 29.63 -31.63 -31.31
C THR A 12 29.11 -31.42 -29.88
N LEU A 13 29.98 -31.55 -28.86
CA LEU A 13 29.60 -31.39 -27.45
C LEU A 13 29.74 -29.95 -26.91
N PHE A 14 30.15 -29.00 -27.75
CA PHE A 14 30.21 -27.57 -27.41
C PHE A 14 29.21 -26.71 -28.20
N ALA A 15 28.09 -27.29 -28.63
CA ALA A 15 26.89 -26.49 -28.82
C ALA A 15 26.44 -26.05 -27.43
N ALA A 16 27.03 -24.95 -26.95
CA ALA A 16 26.46 -24.20 -25.86
C ALA A 16 25.02 -23.91 -26.27
N CYS A 17 24.08 -24.55 -25.58
CA CYS A 17 22.70 -24.11 -25.53
C CYS A 17 22.79 -22.75 -24.83
N GLU A 18 23.07 -21.69 -25.59
CA GLU A 18 22.68 -20.36 -25.17
C GLU A 18 21.16 -20.45 -25.08
N ASP A 19 20.66 -20.71 -23.86
CA ASP A 19 19.26 -20.48 -23.59
C ASP A 19 19.02 -19.04 -24.04
N PRO A 20 18.23 -18.81 -25.10
CA PRO A 20 17.96 -17.46 -25.54
C PRO A 20 17.38 -16.76 -24.33
N ILE A 21 18.04 -15.68 -23.87
CA ILE A 21 17.49 -14.84 -22.81
C ILE A 21 16.05 -14.56 -23.24
N PRO A 22 15.06 -15.05 -22.49
CA PRO A 22 13.68 -14.95 -22.92
C PRO A 22 13.44 -13.47 -23.20
N VAL A 23 13.07 -13.15 -24.43
CA VAL A 23 12.66 -11.80 -24.79
C VAL A 23 11.37 -11.58 -24.01
N VAL A 24 11.52 -11.01 -22.82
CA VAL A 24 10.39 -10.60 -22.01
C VAL A 24 9.72 -9.50 -22.80
N ASP A 25 8.49 -9.75 -23.22
CA ASP A 25 7.66 -8.71 -23.82
C ASP A 25 7.64 -7.52 -22.85
N PRO A 26 8.13 -6.33 -23.24
CA PRO A 26 8.15 -5.16 -22.36
C PRO A 26 6.76 -4.75 -21.90
N THR A 27 5.71 -5.17 -22.62
CA THR A 27 4.31 -4.94 -22.24
C THR A 27 3.77 -5.98 -21.27
N ALA A 28 4.47 -7.11 -21.11
CA ALA A 28 4.24 -8.11 -20.07
C ALA A 28 5.04 -7.81 -18.78
N LEU A 29 5.95 -6.83 -18.82
CA LEU A 29 6.53 -6.28 -17.61
C LEU A 29 5.44 -5.56 -16.82
N ASP A 30 5.43 -5.86 -15.54
CA ASP A 30 4.46 -5.34 -14.62
C ASP A 30 4.50 -3.80 -14.59
N ASN A 31 3.45 -3.12 -15.07
CA ASN A 31 3.29 -1.64 -15.03
C ASN A 31 3.08 -1.09 -13.59
N ARG A 32 3.50 -1.88 -12.61
CA ARG A 32 3.41 -1.71 -11.18
C ARG A 32 4.84 -1.53 -10.68
N ASN A 33 5.32 -0.30 -10.46
CA ASN A 33 6.66 -0.12 -9.88
C ASN A 33 6.68 0.50 -8.48
N ILE A 34 5.67 1.26 -8.06
CA ILE A 34 5.66 1.86 -6.72
C ILE A 34 4.45 1.43 -5.91
N TYR A 35 4.73 0.55 -4.94
CA TYR A 35 3.76 -0.02 -4.02
C TYR A 35 4.14 0.33 -2.59
N ILE A 36 3.14 0.62 -1.78
CA ILE A 36 3.30 0.62 -0.33
C ILE A 36 2.75 -0.68 0.20
N ARG A 37 3.59 -1.37 0.97
CA ARG A 37 3.18 -2.51 1.76
C ARG A 37 3.13 -2.11 3.21
N ALA A 38 1.95 -2.20 3.79
CA ALA A 38 1.68 -1.86 5.17
C ALA A 38 1.32 -3.13 5.94
N TYR A 39 1.94 -3.29 7.10
CA TYR A 39 1.70 -4.41 8.00
C TYR A 39 1.06 -3.91 9.29
N LYS A 40 0.08 -4.67 9.76
CA LYS A 40 -0.73 -4.37 10.94
C LYS A 40 -0.37 -5.36 12.04
N TYR A 41 0.13 -4.86 13.15
CA TYR A 41 0.53 -5.69 14.28
C TYR A 41 -0.13 -5.17 15.56
N PHE A 42 -0.60 -6.10 16.38
CA PHE A 42 -1.05 -5.83 17.74
C PHE A 42 -0.58 -6.97 18.63
N ASP A 43 0.07 -6.63 19.73
CA ASP A 43 0.61 -7.60 20.71
C ASP A 43 1.40 -8.77 20.09
N GLY A 44 2.32 -8.44 19.18
CA GLY A 44 3.18 -9.44 18.53
C GLY A 44 2.51 -10.29 17.44
N ALA A 45 1.20 -10.15 17.21
CA ALA A 45 0.46 -10.85 16.18
C ALA A 45 0.03 -9.92 15.03
N ILE A 46 -0.12 -10.47 13.82
CA ILE A 46 -0.76 -9.75 12.72
C ILE A 46 -2.24 -9.62 13.03
N ILE A 47 -2.78 -8.41 12.92
CA ILE A 47 -4.20 -8.17 13.18
C ILE A 47 -5.05 -8.91 12.15
N ASP A 48 -5.92 -9.80 12.60
CA ASP A 48 -7.02 -10.41 11.84
C ASP A 48 -8.40 -10.05 12.44
N ARG A 49 -9.44 -10.04 11.60
CA ARG A 49 -10.81 -9.70 11.97
C ARG A 49 -11.48 -10.75 12.86
N ASN A 50 -11.02 -12.00 12.83
CA ASN A 50 -11.64 -13.11 13.56
C ASN A 50 -11.01 -13.35 14.92
N THR A 51 -9.84 -12.76 15.17
CA THR A 51 -9.11 -12.89 16.44
C THR A 51 -9.65 -11.92 17.48
N VAL A 52 -9.82 -12.41 18.71
CA VAL A 52 -10.10 -11.57 19.88
C VAL A 52 -8.78 -11.14 20.50
N TYR A 53 -8.67 -9.85 20.80
CA TYR A 53 -7.53 -9.26 21.50
C TYR A 53 -7.98 -8.74 22.86
N GLU A 54 -7.04 -8.58 23.78
CA GLU A 54 -7.30 -7.95 25.07
C GLU A 54 -6.58 -6.60 25.13
N ILE A 55 -7.30 -5.55 25.51
CA ILE A 55 -6.75 -4.22 25.76
C ILE A 55 -7.25 -3.72 27.10
N ASN A 56 -6.35 -3.55 28.07
CA ASN A 56 -6.70 -3.03 29.41
C ASN A 56 -7.86 -3.81 30.10
N GLY A 57 -7.99 -5.12 29.83
CA GLY A 57 -9.06 -5.97 30.36
C GLY A 57 -10.33 -6.04 29.49
N ASP A 58 -10.46 -5.21 28.46
CA ASP A 58 -11.53 -5.30 27.48
C ASP A 58 -11.17 -6.29 26.38
N LEU A 59 -12.14 -7.11 25.98
CA LEU A 59 -12.00 -8.02 24.84
C LEU A 59 -12.50 -7.36 23.57
N ILE A 60 -11.67 -7.30 22.52
CA ILE A 60 -11.99 -6.59 21.29
C ILE A 60 -11.76 -7.42 20.04
N LYS A 61 -12.46 -7.06 18.96
CA LYS A 61 -12.11 -7.44 17.58
C LYS A 61 -11.97 -6.19 16.73
N PHE A 62 -10.91 -6.12 15.93
CA PHE A 62 -10.73 -5.07 14.93
C PHE A 62 -11.56 -5.40 13.69
N ASP A 63 -12.32 -4.44 13.18
CA ASP A 63 -13.12 -4.60 11.97
C ASP A 63 -12.46 -3.93 10.77
N HIS A 64 -11.98 -2.70 10.95
CA HIS A 64 -11.35 -1.91 9.89
C HIS A 64 -10.17 -1.09 10.43
N ILE A 65 -9.15 -0.91 9.59
CA ILE A 65 -8.04 0.01 9.84
C ILE A 65 -7.80 0.80 8.56
N TYR A 66 -8.37 2.00 8.49
CA TYR A 66 -8.24 2.86 7.32
C TYR A 66 -7.00 3.75 7.41
N VAL A 67 -6.29 3.89 6.30
CA VAL A 67 -5.20 4.85 6.12
C VAL A 67 -5.39 5.57 4.79
N THR A 68 -5.26 6.90 4.81
CA THR A 68 -5.22 7.70 3.59
C THR A 68 -3.80 8.11 3.26
N LEU A 69 -3.43 8.00 1.99
CA LEU A 69 -2.15 8.41 1.44
C LEU A 69 -2.40 9.41 0.31
N SER A 70 -1.57 10.46 0.22
CA SER A 70 -1.68 11.46 -0.84
C SER A 70 -0.33 12.01 -1.26
N GLY A 71 -0.29 12.84 -2.30
CA GLY A 71 0.90 13.63 -2.66
C GLY A 71 2.03 12.81 -3.26
N ALA A 72 1.74 11.63 -3.82
CA ALA A 72 2.76 10.73 -4.32
C ALA A 72 3.48 11.30 -5.54
N ARG A 73 4.80 11.52 -5.42
CA ARG A 73 5.65 12.10 -6.47
C ARG A 73 7.09 11.61 -6.35
N PHE A 74 7.81 11.65 -7.46
CA PHE A 74 9.25 11.46 -7.47
C PHE A 74 9.96 12.79 -7.69
N VAL A 75 10.99 13.07 -6.89
CA VAL A 75 11.82 14.28 -6.98
C VAL A 75 13.25 13.86 -7.30
N SER A 76 13.84 14.42 -8.37
CA SER A 76 15.22 14.12 -8.78
C SER A 76 16.25 14.57 -7.74
N TYR A 77 17.45 13.99 -7.75
CA TYR A 77 18.51 14.28 -6.78
C TYR A 77 19.01 15.74 -6.79
N ASP A 78 18.79 16.45 -7.89
CA ASP A 78 19.13 17.85 -8.10
C ASP A 78 17.93 18.80 -7.90
N ASP A 79 16.79 18.25 -7.46
CA ASP A 79 15.51 18.92 -7.22
C ASP A 79 14.98 19.72 -8.45
N GLN A 80 15.49 19.45 -9.66
CA GLN A 80 15.08 20.15 -10.88
C GLN A 80 13.83 19.54 -11.51
N ASP A 81 13.66 18.22 -11.41
CA ASP A 81 12.58 17.48 -12.06
C ASP A 81 11.69 16.77 -11.03
N THR A 82 10.40 17.09 -11.06
CA THR A 82 9.37 16.40 -10.27
C THR A 82 8.42 15.64 -11.19
N THR A 83 8.34 14.32 -11.01
CA THR A 83 7.36 13.47 -11.71
C THR A 83 6.19 13.20 -10.77
N TYR A 84 5.02 13.77 -11.09
CA TYR A 84 3.77 13.45 -10.40
C TYR A 84 3.22 12.11 -10.86
N THR A 85 2.63 11.36 -9.94
CA THR A 85 2.18 9.99 -10.19
C THR A 85 0.69 9.96 -10.51
N GLU A 86 0.23 8.91 -11.19
CA GLU A 86 -1.15 8.81 -11.71
C GLU A 86 -2.26 8.92 -10.65
N SER A 87 -1.97 8.50 -9.40
CA SER A 87 -2.94 8.50 -8.31
C SER A 87 -2.41 9.31 -7.14
N ASP A 88 -2.88 10.54 -7.02
CA ASP A 88 -2.51 11.46 -5.95
C ASP A 88 -3.24 11.17 -4.62
N LEU A 89 -4.10 10.15 -4.60
CA LEU A 89 -4.89 9.78 -3.44
C LEU A 89 -5.15 8.28 -3.41
N THR A 90 -4.95 7.67 -2.25
CA THR A 90 -5.29 6.28 -1.98
C THR A 90 -5.87 6.17 -0.57
N MET A 91 -6.96 5.42 -0.40
CA MET A 91 -7.47 5.02 0.90
C MET A 91 -7.39 3.49 1.00
N ILE A 92 -6.78 2.99 2.07
CA ILE A 92 -6.51 1.57 2.26
C ILE A 92 -7.26 1.11 3.50
N ASP A 93 -8.04 0.04 3.39
CA ASP A 93 -8.42 -0.76 4.55
C ASP A 93 -7.35 -1.83 4.78
N LEU A 94 -6.50 -1.60 5.77
CA LEU A 94 -5.38 -2.47 6.10
C LEU A 94 -5.83 -3.85 6.53
N ILE A 95 -7.06 -4.04 7.04
CA ILE A 95 -7.53 -5.37 7.47
C ILE A 95 -7.58 -6.33 6.28
N GLY A 96 -8.18 -5.90 5.17
CA GLY A 96 -8.30 -6.71 3.95
C GLY A 96 -7.15 -6.55 2.94
N THR A 97 -6.39 -5.45 3.01
CA THR A 97 -5.39 -5.11 1.99
C THR A 97 -4.06 -4.72 2.64
N SER A 98 -2.98 -5.45 2.36
CA SER A 98 -1.64 -5.13 2.88
C SER A 98 -0.75 -4.43 1.86
N GLU A 99 -1.13 -4.39 0.58
CA GLU A 99 -0.32 -3.85 -0.51
C GLU A 99 -1.21 -3.05 -1.47
N VAL A 100 -0.80 -1.82 -1.76
CA VAL A 100 -1.53 -0.94 -2.68
C VAL A 100 -0.58 -0.23 -3.63
N LYS A 101 -1.03 0.01 -4.87
CA LYS A 101 -0.32 0.86 -5.82
C LYS A 101 -0.39 2.28 -5.28
N LEU A 102 0.77 2.87 -4.98
CA LEU A 102 0.83 4.28 -4.63
C LEU A 102 0.98 5.13 -5.89
N ALA A 103 1.82 4.65 -6.82
CA ALA A 103 2.30 5.45 -7.93
C ALA A 103 2.71 4.60 -9.13
N ASN A 104 2.87 5.27 -10.27
CA ASN A 104 3.56 4.74 -11.44
C ASN A 104 4.62 5.76 -11.86
N LEU A 105 5.85 5.28 -12.06
CA LEU A 105 6.86 6.03 -12.80
C LEU A 105 7.09 5.37 -14.16
N PRO A 106 7.17 6.17 -15.25
CA PRO A 106 7.55 5.66 -16.56
C PRO A 106 8.92 4.94 -16.55
N ALA A 107 9.24 4.24 -17.63
CA ALA A 107 10.58 3.68 -17.79
C ALA A 107 11.63 4.80 -17.91
N GLY A 108 12.71 4.70 -17.13
CA GLY A 108 13.76 5.71 -17.07
C GLY A 108 14.81 5.36 -16.03
N ASN A 109 15.88 6.17 -15.97
CA ASN A 109 16.88 6.09 -14.91
C ASN A 109 16.53 7.12 -13.84
N TYR A 110 16.37 6.67 -12.60
CA TYR A 110 15.90 7.51 -11.52
C TYR A 110 16.94 7.57 -10.41
N ASN A 111 17.34 8.79 -10.05
CA ASN A 111 18.16 9.05 -8.88
C ASN A 111 17.54 10.23 -8.14
N GLY A 112 17.03 10.00 -6.93
CA GLY A 112 16.23 10.99 -6.22
C GLY A 112 15.48 10.41 -5.03
N SER A 113 14.30 10.94 -4.75
CA SER A 113 13.44 10.51 -3.65
C SER A 113 12.01 10.29 -4.10
N LEU A 114 11.40 9.21 -3.60
CA LEU A 114 9.96 9.03 -3.64
C LEU A 114 9.36 9.75 -2.43
N GLU A 115 8.44 10.67 -2.68
CA GLU A 115 7.71 11.40 -1.66
C GLU A 115 6.24 11.01 -1.67
N TYR A 116 5.65 10.94 -0.47
CA TYR A 116 4.22 10.76 -0.25
C TYR A 116 3.85 11.24 1.15
N THR A 117 2.58 11.56 1.35
CA THR A 117 2.04 12.03 2.63
C THR A 117 1.16 10.95 3.23
N LEU A 118 1.41 10.61 4.49
CA LEU A 118 0.42 9.95 5.33
C LEU A 118 -0.62 11.00 5.76
N GLY A 119 -1.85 10.87 5.27
CA GLY A 119 -2.91 11.86 5.42
C GLY A 119 -3.27 12.56 4.12
N LEU A 120 -4.03 13.65 4.24
CA LEU A 120 -4.58 14.43 3.12
C LEU A 120 -4.13 15.89 3.22
N ASP A 121 -4.10 16.59 2.08
CA ASP A 121 -4.04 18.05 2.09
C ASP A 121 -5.34 18.68 2.64
N SER A 122 -5.28 19.95 3.05
CA SER A 122 -6.40 20.62 3.71
C SER A 122 -7.65 20.70 2.83
N LEU A 123 -7.54 20.94 1.52
CA LEU A 123 -8.71 21.03 0.66
C LEU A 123 -9.40 19.67 0.51
N ARG A 124 -8.61 18.60 0.29
CA ARG A 124 -9.12 17.23 0.16
C ARG A 124 -9.66 16.67 1.48
N ALA A 125 -9.06 17.06 2.60
CA ALA A 125 -9.54 16.67 3.92
C ALA A 125 -11.00 17.10 4.14
N PHE A 126 -11.42 18.27 3.65
CA PHE A 126 -12.74 18.85 3.94
C PHE A 126 -13.75 18.78 2.78
N THR A 127 -13.42 18.17 1.64
CA THR A 127 -14.40 17.97 0.55
C THR A 127 -15.36 16.85 0.93
N ALA A 128 -16.68 17.05 0.81
CA ALA A 128 -17.65 16.03 1.23
C ALA A 128 -17.73 14.85 0.21
N PRO A 129 -18.06 13.62 0.65
CA PRO A 129 -18.08 12.44 -0.23
C PRO A 129 -18.99 12.57 -1.45
N ASP A 130 -20.13 13.25 -1.32
CA ASP A 130 -21.11 13.51 -2.38
C ASP A 130 -20.64 14.54 -3.42
N GLN A 131 -19.56 15.27 -3.13
CA GLN A 131 -18.92 16.22 -4.03
C GLN A 131 -17.73 15.61 -4.79
N LEU A 132 -17.37 14.37 -4.49
CA LEU A 132 -16.26 13.66 -5.12
C LEU A 132 -16.75 12.78 -6.25
N ASP A 133 -15.94 12.66 -7.31
CA ASP A 133 -16.19 11.68 -8.37
C ASP A 133 -16.29 10.26 -7.81
N ALA A 134 -17.14 9.41 -8.41
CA ALA A 134 -17.35 8.04 -7.95
C ALA A 134 -16.07 7.17 -7.97
N SER A 135 -15.07 7.54 -8.76
CA SER A 135 -13.75 6.88 -8.79
C SER A 135 -12.82 7.35 -7.66
N ASN A 136 -13.15 8.43 -6.96
CA ASN A 136 -12.34 8.94 -5.85
C ASN A 136 -12.40 7.95 -4.67
N PRO A 137 -11.26 7.54 -4.08
CA PRO A 137 -11.24 6.62 -2.94
C PRO A 137 -12.08 7.06 -1.73
N LEU A 138 -12.29 8.37 -1.54
CA LEU A 138 -13.03 8.93 -0.40
C LEU A 138 -14.55 9.08 -0.66
N SER A 139 -15.02 8.87 -1.90
CA SER A 139 -16.44 9.06 -2.29
C SER A 139 -17.43 8.18 -1.52
N LYS A 140 -16.97 7.05 -0.96
CA LYS A 140 -17.80 6.15 -0.13
C LYS A 140 -18.06 6.68 1.27
N GLY A 141 -17.36 7.72 1.71
CA GLY A 141 -17.55 8.35 3.02
C GLY A 141 -17.16 7.48 4.22
N LEU A 142 -16.42 6.38 4.03
CA LEU A 142 -16.03 5.45 5.11
C LEU A 142 -15.22 6.13 6.22
N VAL A 143 -14.45 7.15 5.85
CA VAL A 143 -13.62 7.94 6.78
C VAL A 143 -14.13 9.37 6.94
N TRP A 144 -15.34 9.71 6.49
CA TRP A 144 -15.89 11.06 6.57
C TRP A 144 -16.48 11.35 7.95
N ASN A 145 -16.12 12.49 8.56
CA ASN A 145 -16.51 12.85 9.93
C ASN A 145 -17.36 14.12 10.01
N GLY A 146 -17.87 14.60 8.87
CA GLY A 146 -18.59 15.87 8.77
C GLY A 146 -17.67 17.04 8.41
N SER A 147 -18.27 18.17 8.06
CA SER A 147 -17.57 19.36 7.54
C SER A 147 -16.54 19.95 8.50
N ASP A 148 -16.75 19.81 9.81
CA ASP A 148 -15.91 20.45 10.82
C ASP A 148 -14.60 19.67 11.06
N ILE A 149 -14.60 18.36 10.77
CA ILE A 149 -13.48 17.45 11.03
C ILE A 149 -12.86 16.94 9.72
N GLY A 150 -13.68 16.73 8.69
CA GLY A 150 -13.23 16.21 7.41
C GLY A 150 -13.04 14.69 7.39
N HIS A 151 -12.24 14.23 6.44
CA HIS A 151 -11.84 12.85 6.29
C HIS A 151 -10.74 12.46 7.29
N SER A 152 -10.87 11.29 7.91
CA SER A 152 -9.83 10.73 8.76
C SER A 152 -8.65 10.25 7.92
N PHE A 153 -7.46 10.60 8.38
CA PHE A 153 -6.18 10.20 7.81
C PHE A 153 -5.81 8.79 8.24
N PHE A 154 -6.17 8.46 9.48
CA PHE A 154 -6.05 7.16 10.08
C PHE A 154 -7.29 6.89 10.94
N GLN A 155 -7.90 5.73 10.78
CA GLN A 155 -9.11 5.35 11.52
C GLN A 155 -9.08 3.87 11.85
N ILE A 156 -9.26 3.52 13.12
CA ILE A 156 -9.44 2.13 13.58
C ILE A 156 -10.88 1.98 14.04
N GLU A 157 -11.53 0.95 13.56
CA GLU A 157 -12.87 0.56 14.00
C GLU A 157 -12.84 -0.85 14.56
N GLY A 158 -13.68 -1.08 15.56
CA GLY A 158 -13.87 -2.40 16.09
C GLY A 158 -15.01 -2.52 17.08
N ARG A 159 -15.07 -3.70 17.67
CA ARG A 159 -16.12 -4.16 18.56
C ARG A 159 -15.52 -4.56 19.89
N ILE A 160 -16.21 -4.21 20.97
CA ILE A 160 -15.90 -4.57 22.35
C ILE A 160 -16.89 -5.65 22.79
N PHE A 161 -16.40 -6.67 23.46
CA PHE A 161 -17.16 -7.82 23.92
C PHE A 161 -17.08 -7.94 25.43
N ASN A 162 -18.16 -8.45 26.01
CA ASN A 162 -18.19 -8.79 27.42
C ASN A 162 -17.14 -9.88 27.70
N PRO A 163 -16.26 -9.71 28.71
CA PRO A 163 -15.26 -10.73 29.07
C PRO A 163 -15.83 -12.11 29.45
N ALA A 164 -17.11 -12.17 29.84
CA ALA A 164 -17.81 -13.42 30.13
C ALA A 164 -18.44 -14.08 28.88
N ASP A 165 -18.50 -13.40 27.74
CA ASP A 165 -18.88 -14.02 26.46
C ASP A 165 -17.75 -14.95 26.01
N THR A 166 -18.11 -16.14 25.56
CA THR A 166 -17.17 -17.15 25.06
C THR A 166 -17.28 -17.38 23.55
N VAL A 167 -18.28 -16.79 22.90
CA VAL A 167 -18.60 -16.97 21.48
C VAL A 167 -18.26 -15.71 20.67
N PHE A 168 -18.29 -14.53 21.29
CA PHE A 168 -17.82 -13.26 20.72
C PHE A 168 -18.53 -12.91 19.39
N THR A 169 -19.85 -13.11 19.37
CA THR A 169 -20.72 -12.84 18.20
C THR A 169 -21.43 -11.50 18.32
N THR A 170 -21.86 -11.14 19.53
CA THR A 170 -22.65 -9.93 19.78
C THR A 170 -21.80 -8.94 20.58
N PRO A 171 -21.40 -7.80 19.98
CA PRO A 171 -20.64 -6.80 20.71
C PRO A 171 -21.50 -6.10 21.77
N GLU A 172 -20.88 -5.73 22.89
CA GLU A 172 -21.49 -4.86 23.89
C GLU A 172 -21.41 -3.39 23.44
N ALA A 173 -20.31 -3.03 22.78
CA ALA A 173 -20.09 -1.70 22.23
C ALA A 173 -19.22 -1.76 20.97
N THR A 174 -19.15 -0.63 20.27
CA THR A 174 -18.19 -0.41 19.18
C THR A 174 -17.25 0.73 19.54
N PHE A 175 -16.03 0.69 19.04
CA PHE A 175 -15.09 1.80 19.16
C PHE A 175 -14.68 2.29 17.77
N ASN A 176 -14.44 3.60 17.69
CA ASN A 176 -13.83 4.24 16.53
C ASN A 176 -12.76 5.20 17.05
N TRP A 177 -11.51 4.98 16.66
CA TRP A 177 -10.40 5.85 16.97
C TRP A 177 -9.87 6.47 15.68
N ARG A 178 -9.78 7.79 15.64
CA ARG A 178 -9.52 8.52 14.40
C ARG A 178 -8.56 9.68 14.59
N PHE A 179 -7.79 9.94 13.54
CA PHE A 179 -6.96 11.13 13.37
C PHE A 179 -7.34 11.79 12.05
N ALA A 180 -7.71 13.07 12.09
CA ALA A 180 -8.25 13.78 10.93
C ALA A 180 -7.72 15.22 10.77
N THR A 181 -6.64 15.58 11.48
CA THR A 181 -6.09 16.94 11.41
C THR A 181 -4.93 17.03 10.42
N PRO A 182 -4.92 18.03 9.51
CA PRO A 182 -3.78 18.35 8.64
C PRO A 182 -2.46 18.53 9.39
N ASP A 183 -2.48 18.96 10.66
CA ASP A 183 -1.27 19.14 11.47
C ASP A 183 -0.53 17.82 11.75
N LEU A 184 -1.22 16.68 11.60
CA LEU A 184 -0.66 15.34 11.76
C LEU A 184 -0.32 14.69 10.41
N ALA A 185 -0.42 15.43 9.30
CA ALA A 185 0.04 14.94 8.01
C ALA A 185 1.56 14.75 8.06
N LEU A 186 2.02 13.56 7.68
CA LEU A 186 3.44 13.22 7.70
C LEU A 186 3.94 13.02 6.28
N MET A 187 4.76 13.96 5.79
CA MET A 187 5.53 13.74 4.58
C MET A 187 6.59 12.67 4.83
N LYS A 188 6.63 11.68 3.96
CA LYS A 188 7.68 10.68 3.84
C LYS A 188 8.48 10.99 2.58
N SER A 189 9.79 10.94 2.71
CA SER A 189 10.73 11.10 1.60
C SER A 189 11.75 9.98 1.71
N GLU A 190 11.78 9.12 0.70
CA GLU A 190 12.59 7.91 0.69
C GLU A 190 13.53 7.95 -0.51
N LYS A 191 14.83 8.02 -0.25
CA LYS A 191 15.85 8.01 -1.31
C LYS A 191 15.78 6.70 -2.08
N ARG A 192 15.83 6.81 -3.41
CA ARG A 192 15.76 5.69 -4.35
C ARG A 192 16.72 5.91 -5.52
N ASN A 193 17.29 4.81 -5.97
CA ASN A 193 18.11 4.73 -7.18
C ASN A 193 17.76 3.41 -7.88
N PHE A 194 17.27 3.48 -9.11
CA PHE A 194 16.89 2.33 -9.94
C PHE A 194 16.95 2.68 -11.43
#